data_AF-A0A101VVI1-F1
#
_entry.id   AF-A0A101VVI1-F1
#
_cell.length_a   1.000
_cell.length_b   1.000
_cell.length_c   1.000
_cell.angle_alpha   90.00
_cell.angle_beta   90.00
_cell.angle_gamma   90.00
#
_symmetry.space_group_name_H-M   'P 1'
#
loop_
_entity.id
_entity.type
_entity.pdbx_description
1 polymer ?
#
loop_
_entity_poly.entity_id
_entity_poly.type
_entity_poly.pdbx_seq_one_letter_code
_entity_poly.pdbx_strand_id
1 'polypeptide(L)'
;MTTKIKHKNKKVKIGTVIDSELLQKVKERAVRDGRTISDIIQDALRNYNELDHQDIKLRVEAARRFCSRPFNLSRAEIEEIMDEDIYEV
;
A
#
# COMPACT_ATOMS: atom_id res chain seq x y z
N MET A 1 -37.07 10.05 -5.30
CA MET A 1 -36.76 8.62 -5.55
C MET A 1 -35.25 8.50 -5.70
N THR A 2 -34.54 7.97 -4.70
CA THR A 2 -33.08 7.82 -4.73
C THR A 2 -32.71 6.48 -5.37
N THR A 3 -32.24 6.55 -6.61
CA THR A 3 -31.75 5.41 -7.38
C THR A 3 -30.46 4.90 -6.75
N LYS A 4 -30.55 3.78 -6.03
CA LYS A 4 -29.38 3.03 -5.55
C LYS A 4 -28.61 2.50 -6.76
N ILE A 5 -27.47 3.12 -7.09
CA ILE A 5 -26.55 2.63 -8.12
C ILE A 5 -25.94 1.32 -7.60
N LYS A 6 -26.46 0.19 -8.09
CA LYS A 6 -25.94 -1.15 -7.81
C LYS A 6 -24.56 -1.23 -8.48
N HIS A 7 -23.49 -1.08 -7.72
CA HIS A 7 -22.13 -1.35 -8.20
C HIS A 7 -22.07 -2.81 -8.66
N LYS A 8 -22.10 -3.02 -9.98
CA LYS A 8 -21.92 -4.34 -10.58
C LYS A 8 -20.49 -4.78 -10.30
N ASN A 9 -20.33 -5.68 -9.34
CA ASN A 9 -19.04 -6.23 -8.92
C ASN A 9 -18.37 -6.95 -10.10
N LYS A 10 -17.49 -6.26 -10.86
CA LYS A 10 -16.78 -6.82 -12.01
C LYS A 10 -15.58 -7.66 -11.54
N LYS A 11 -15.84 -8.76 -10.82
CA LYS A 11 -14.79 -9.76 -10.51
C LYS A 11 -14.54 -10.63 -11.75
N VAL A 12 -13.28 -10.75 -12.16
CA VAL A 12 -12.85 -11.61 -13.28
C VAL A 12 -12.16 -12.84 -12.70
N LYS A 13 -12.53 -14.03 -13.17
CA LYS A 13 -11.87 -15.28 -12.76
C LYS A 13 -10.58 -15.45 -13.55
N ILE A 14 -9.47 -15.65 -12.84
CA ILE A 14 -8.16 -15.95 -13.42
C ILE A 14 -7.78 -17.36 -12.98
N GLY A 15 -7.48 -18.23 -13.94
CA GLY A 15 -6.87 -19.53 -13.69
C GLY A 15 -5.35 -19.37 -13.71
N THR A 16 -4.65 -19.95 -12.73
CA THR A 16 -3.19 -19.91 -12.66
C THR A 16 -2.66 -21.22 -12.08
N VAL A 17 -1.41 -21.54 -12.40
CA VAL A 17 -0.64 -22.58 -11.74
C VAL A 17 0.27 -21.91 -10.72
N ILE A 18 0.33 -22.42 -9.50
CA ILE A 18 1.21 -21.94 -8.43
C ILE A 18 1.87 -23.12 -7.75
N ASP A 19 3.05 -22.86 -7.18
CA ASP A 19 3.78 -23.84 -6.39
C ASP A 19 2.94 -24.32 -5.18
N SER A 20 2.99 -25.63 -4.89
CA SER A 20 2.30 -26.24 -3.77
C SER A 20 2.73 -25.68 -2.42
N GLU A 21 4.02 -25.38 -2.24
CA GLU A 21 4.55 -24.80 -1.00
C GLU A 21 4.06 -23.36 -0.81
N LEU A 22 3.94 -22.61 -1.92
CA LEU A 22 3.38 -21.26 -1.88
C LEU A 22 1.89 -21.31 -1.52
N LEU A 23 1.13 -22.24 -2.11
CA LEU A 23 -0.27 -22.45 -1.76
C LEU A 23 -0.46 -22.78 -0.28
N GLN A 24 0.43 -23.61 0.30
CA GLN A 24 0.44 -23.95 1.73
C GLN A 24 0.55 -22.68 2.59
N LYS A 25 1.56 -21.84 2.31
CA LYS A 25 1.79 -20.58 3.04
C LYS A 25 0.61 -19.61 2.93
N VAL A 26 -0.01 -19.52 1.76
CA VAL A 26 -1.20 -18.68 1.55
C VAL A 26 -2.38 -19.19 2.37
N LYS A 27 -2.58 -20.51 2.46
CA LYS A 27 -3.63 -21.10 3.31
C LYS A 27 -3.40 -20.80 4.79
N GLU A 28 -2.17 -20.98 5.27
CA GLU A 28 -1.83 -20.68 6.67
C GLU A 28 -2.10 -19.21 7.00
N ARG A 29 -1.74 -18.31 6.09
CA ARG A 29 -2.03 -16.88 6.23
C ARG A 29 -3.53 -16.58 6.19
N ALA A 30 -4.29 -17.24 5.33
CA ALA A 30 -5.75 -17.11 5.24
C ALA A 30 -6.42 -17.45 6.58
N VAL A 31 -6.00 -18.56 7.19
CA VAL A 31 -6.48 -18.99 8.51
C VAL A 31 -6.08 -18.00 9.59
N ARG A 32 -4.81 -17.57 9.62
CA ARG A 32 -4.28 -16.62 10.61
C ARG A 32 -5.01 -15.28 10.58
N ASP A 33 -5.25 -14.76 9.39
CA ASP A 33 -5.80 -13.41 9.20
C ASP A 33 -7.35 -13.42 9.18
N GLY A 34 -7.98 -14.61 9.18
CA GLY A 34 -9.43 -14.75 9.08
C GLY A 34 -9.99 -14.32 7.71
N ARG A 35 -9.17 -14.44 6.65
CA ARG A 35 -9.46 -13.94 5.29
C ARG A 35 -9.55 -15.07 4.29
N THR A 36 -10.17 -14.83 3.14
CA THR A 36 -10.16 -15.83 2.07
C THR A 36 -8.83 -15.81 1.32
N ILE A 37 -8.47 -16.95 0.72
CA ILE A 37 -7.31 -17.06 -0.18
C ILE A 37 -7.41 -16.05 -1.33
N SER A 38 -8.62 -15.81 -1.85
CA SER A 38 -8.85 -14.84 -2.92
C SER A 38 -8.51 -13.42 -2.49
N ASP A 39 -8.81 -13.04 -1.25
CA ASP A 39 -8.49 -11.71 -0.74
C ASP A 39 -6.98 -11.52 -0.59
N ILE A 40 -6.27 -12.55 -0.09
CA ILE A 40 -4.82 -12.53 0.02
C ILE A 40 -4.15 -12.40 -1.35
N ILE A 41 -4.61 -13.18 -2.34
CA ILE A 41 -4.06 -13.13 -3.70
C ILE A 41 -4.32 -11.76 -4.33
N GLN A 42 -5.53 -11.21 -4.17
CA GLN A 42 -5.85 -9.89 -4.70
C GLN A 42 -5.01 -8.77 -4.07
N ASP A 43 -4.79 -8.83 -2.75
CA ASP A 43 -3.93 -7.86 -2.07
C ASP A 43 -2.48 -7.99 -2.51
N ALA A 44 -1.97 -9.21 -2.68
CA ALA A 44 -0.64 -9.42 -3.19
C ALA A 44 -0.47 -8.82 -4.60
N LEU A 45 -1.45 -9.00 -5.48
CA LEU A 45 -1.44 -8.42 -6.83
C LEU A 45 -1.55 -6.90 -6.82
N ARG A 46 -2.36 -6.31 -5.93
CA ARG A 46 -2.43 -4.85 -5.73
C ARG A 46 -1.09 -4.31 -5.27
N ASN A 47 -0.55 -4.88 -4.19
CA ASN A 47 0.73 -4.44 -3.62
C ASN A 47 1.86 -4.59 -4.63
N TYR A 48 1.89 -5.67 -5.41
CA TYR A 48 2.89 -5.86 -6.46
C TYR A 48 2.85 -4.72 -7.49
N ASN A 49 1.65 -4.35 -7.95
CA ASN A 49 1.49 -3.26 -8.92
C ASN A 49 1.81 -1.87 -8.31
N GLU A 50 1.50 -1.66 -7.03
CA GLU A 50 1.78 -0.41 -6.32
C GLU A 50 3.28 -0.23 -6.04
N LEU A 51 4.01 -1.33 -5.78
CA LEU A 51 5.45 -1.32 -5.56
C LEU A 51 6.25 -0.84 -6.78
N ASP A 52 5.74 -1.04 -8.00
CA ASP A 52 6.37 -0.53 -9.22
C ASP A 52 6.20 0.99 -9.42
N HIS A 53 5.24 1.63 -8.72
CA HIS A 53 4.89 3.04 -8.94
C HIS A 53 5.42 3.97 -7.85
N GLN A 54 5.85 3.43 -6.70
CA GLN A 54 6.55 4.23 -5.69
C GLN A 54 8.05 4.07 -5.88
N ASP A 55 8.58 4.92 -6.75
CA ASP A 55 9.98 5.01 -7.12
C ASP A 55 10.88 4.92 -5.87
N ILE A 56 11.40 3.71 -5.62
CA ILE A 56 12.19 3.37 -4.42
C ILE A 56 13.36 4.34 -4.30
N LYS A 57 13.86 4.85 -5.43
CA LYS A 57 14.90 5.88 -5.49
C LYS A 57 14.45 7.19 -4.85
N LEU A 58 13.24 7.67 -5.12
CA LEU A 58 12.67 8.87 -4.50
C LEU A 58 12.55 8.71 -2.98
N ARG A 59 12.15 7.54 -2.48
CA ARG A 59 12.06 7.27 -1.03
C ARG A 59 13.43 7.20 -0.36
N VAL A 60 14.39 6.52 -0.99
CA VAL A 60 15.77 6.43 -0.48
C VAL A 60 16.44 7.80 -0.52
N GLU A 61 16.18 8.60 -1.55
CA GLU A 61 16.70 9.95 -1.66
C GLU A 61 16.07 10.91 -0.64
N ALA A 62 14.76 10.81 -0.41
CA ALA A 62 14.07 11.55 0.65
C ALA A 62 14.62 11.17 2.04
N ALA A 63 14.79 9.88 2.32
CA ALA A 63 15.38 9.40 3.57
C ALA A 63 16.84 9.85 3.74
N ARG A 64 17.64 9.84 2.65
CA ARG A 64 19.01 10.34 2.67
C ARG A 64 19.06 11.84 2.94
N ARG A 65 18.21 12.64 2.27
CA ARG A 65 18.10 14.09 2.52
C ARG A 65 17.70 14.36 3.97
N PHE A 66 16.70 13.63 4.47
CA PHE A 66 16.23 13.73 5.85
C PHE A 66 17.33 13.41 6.87
N CYS A 67 18.05 12.29 6.70
CA CYS A 67 19.10 11.87 7.64
C CYS A 67 20.46 12.57 7.46
N SER A 68 20.67 13.30 6.35
CA SER A 68 21.95 13.97 6.06
C SER A 68 22.14 15.32 6.76
N ARG A 69 21.10 15.87 7.38
CA ARG A 69 21.17 17.12 8.14
C ARG A 69 20.94 16.82 9.63
N PRO A 70 21.76 17.35 10.56
CA PRO A 70 21.39 17.35 11.97
C PRO A 70 20.15 18.22 12.12
N PHE A 71 19.02 17.58 12.42
CA PHE A 71 17.77 18.26 12.74
C PHE A 71 17.93 18.92 14.12
N ASN A 72 18.26 20.20 14.15
CA ASN A 72 18.10 21.04 15.33
C ASN A 72 16.70 21.67 15.37
N LEU A 73 15.68 20.97 14.84
CA LEU A 73 14.30 21.42 14.91
C LEU A 73 13.67 20.81 16.16
N SER A 74 13.20 21.68 17.04
CA SER A 74 12.34 21.33 18.15
C SER A 74 11.00 20.80 17.62
N ARG A 75 10.27 20.06 18.48
CA ARG A 75 8.94 19.54 18.13
C ARG A 75 7.99 20.65 17.64
N ALA A 76 8.07 21.85 18.22
CA ALA A 76 7.23 22.97 17.85
C ALA A 76 7.50 23.44 16.41
N GLU A 77 8.77 23.50 16.00
CA GLU A 77 9.14 23.89 14.64
C GLU A 77 8.76 22.81 13.62
N ILE A 78 8.76 21.53 14.02
CA ILE A 78 8.27 20.44 13.16
C ILE A 78 6.75 20.55 12.96
N GLU A 79 6.00 20.82 14.03
CA GLU A 79 4.55 21.02 13.96
C GLU A 79 4.20 22.23 13.08
N GLU A 80 4.94 23.34 13.20
CA GLU A 80 4.77 24.53 12.35
C GLU A 80 5.03 24.23 10.86
N ILE A 81 6.12 23.51 10.53
CA ILE A 81 6.41 23.11 9.14
C ILE A 81 5.36 22.14 8.58
N MET A 82 4.78 21.30 9.43
CA MET A 82 3.74 20.34 9.02
C MET A 82 2.36 21.00 8.85
N ASP A 83 2.10 22.10 9.56
CA ASP A 83 0.88 22.91 9.46
C ASP A 83 0.99 24.01 8.38
N GLU A 84 2.19 24.30 7.87
CA GLU A 84 2.36 25.13 6.67
C GLU A 84 1.75 24.41 5.45
N ASP A 85 0.68 24.99 4.91
CA ASP A 85 -0.02 24.49 3.73
C ASP A 85 0.82 24.78 2.47
N ILE A 86 1.88 23.98 2.23
CA ILE A 86 2.78 24.11 1.07
C ILE A 86 2.11 23.54 -0.20
N TYR A 87 0.87 23.94 -0.46
CA TYR A 87 0.26 23.89 -1.78
C TYR A 87 0.24 25.32 -2.34
N GLU A 88 1.35 25.75 -2.94
CA GLU A 88 1.27 26.83 -3.93
C GLU A 88 0.45 26.31 -5.12
N VAL A 89 -0.62 27.05 -5.44
CA VAL A 89 -1.52 26.87 -6.58
C VAL A 89 -0.79 27.00 -7.91
#